data_AF-A0A7S2U1L9-F1
#
_entry.id   AF-A0A7S2U1L9-F1
#
_cell.length_a   1.000
_cell.length_b   1.000
_cell.length_c   1.000
_cell.angle_alpha   90.00
_cell.angle_beta   90.00
_cell.angle_gamma   90.00
#
_symmetry.space_group_name_H-M   'P 1'
#
loop_
_entity.id
_entity.type
_entity.pdbx_description
1 polymer ?
#
loop_
_entity_poly.entity_id
_entity_poly.type
_entity_poly.pdbx_seq_one_letter_code
_entity_poly.pdbx_strand_id
1 'polypeptide(L)'
;SYAPLHRPLDAEKSIQRHSKYDNFRGLRFMLDYDSNTPHMNQTDRDYLQDADFHAGLRLMEAHRGLVFDMQLCQSQLCRAADMCARFDDLNFVLNHAGFPLSGEEKRKEWKEGINKLAQLENVWVKISGLGMWEGGWRGVDAIA
;
A
#
# COMPACT_ATOMS: atom_id res chain seq x y z
N SER A 1 11.32 9.07 -0.21
CA SER A 1 11.58 9.33 -1.65
C SER A 1 10.24 9.36 -2.36
N TYR A 2 10.07 10.25 -3.34
CA TYR A 2 8.85 10.33 -4.16
C TYR A 2 9.18 10.00 -5.62
N ALA A 3 8.30 9.24 -6.27
CA ALA A 3 8.25 9.05 -7.71
C ALA A 3 6.77 8.97 -8.13
N PRO A 4 6.33 9.71 -9.17
CA PRO A 4 4.94 9.70 -9.60
C PRO A 4 4.63 8.42 -10.40
N LEU A 5 4.42 7.29 -9.71
CA LEU A 5 4.22 5.99 -10.36
C LEU A 5 3.05 5.96 -11.37
N HIS A 6 2.05 6.84 -11.21
CA HIS A 6 0.96 7.03 -12.17
C HIS A 6 1.34 7.85 -13.43
N ARG A 7 2.63 8.18 -13.60
CA ARG A 7 3.21 8.84 -14.78
C ARG A 7 4.51 8.13 -15.14
N PRO A 8 4.47 7.00 -15.87
CA PRO A 8 5.62 6.10 -16.03
C PRO A 8 6.92 6.78 -16.49
N LEU A 9 6.85 7.71 -17.45
CA LEU A 9 8.02 8.44 -17.94
C LEU A 9 8.68 9.33 -16.87
N ASP A 10 7.89 9.90 -15.97
CA ASP A 10 8.40 10.71 -14.86
C ASP A 10 8.84 9.85 -13.67
N ALA A 11 8.16 8.71 -13.47
CA ALA A 11 8.52 7.70 -12.49
C ALA A 11 9.91 7.13 -12.76
N GLU A 12 10.20 6.74 -14.00
CA GLU A 12 11.49 6.17 -14.40
C GLU A 12 12.64 7.12 -14.06
N LYS A 13 12.53 8.39 -14.48
CA LYS A 13 13.54 9.42 -14.17
C LYS A 13 13.75 9.59 -12.66
N SER A 14 12.66 9.55 -11.89
CA SER A 14 12.70 9.68 -10.44
C SER A 14 13.38 8.48 -9.78
N ILE A 15 13.03 7.26 -10.21
CA ILE A 15 13.65 6.02 -9.72
C ILE A 15 15.14 6.03 -10.06
N GLN A 16 15.53 6.30 -11.31
CA GLN A 16 16.94 6.39 -11.71
C GLN A 16 17.72 7.44 -10.91
N ARG A 17 17.10 8.57 -10.59
CA ARG A 17 17.71 9.61 -9.74
C ARG A 17 17.93 9.09 -8.31
N HIS A 18 16.95 8.44 -7.71
CA HIS A 18 17.06 7.93 -6.34
C HIS A 18 18.01 6.73 -6.25
N SER A 19 18.09 5.90 -7.28
CA SER A 19 19.01 4.75 -7.36
C SER A 19 20.50 5.13 -7.37
N LYS A 20 20.83 6.42 -7.43
CA LYS A 20 22.20 6.92 -7.24
C LYS A 20 22.64 6.95 -5.77
N TYR A 21 21.73 6.76 -4.82
CA TYR A 21 22.03 6.76 -3.40
C TYR A 21 22.01 5.33 -2.85
N ASP A 22 23.11 4.90 -2.21
CA ASP A 22 23.28 3.52 -1.70
C ASP A 22 22.23 3.10 -0.65
N ASN A 23 21.58 4.07 0.00
CA ASN A 23 20.53 3.84 0.99
C ASN A 23 19.11 3.87 0.41
N PHE A 24 18.94 4.05 -0.90
CA PHE A 24 17.63 3.97 -1.54
C PHE A 24 17.19 2.51 -1.63
N ARG A 25 16.10 2.17 -0.94
CA ARG A 25 15.56 0.81 -0.85
C ARG A 25 14.16 0.67 -1.42
N GLY A 26 13.52 1.76 -1.82
CA GLY A 26 12.13 1.70 -2.21
C GLY A 26 11.41 3.03 -2.21
N LEU A 27 10.13 2.95 -2.51
CA LEU A 27 9.20 4.06 -2.58
C LEU A 27 8.00 3.79 -1.68
N ARG A 28 7.43 4.85 -1.13
CA ARG A 28 6.16 4.82 -0.41
C ARG A 28 5.14 5.66 -1.14
N PHE A 29 3.91 5.17 -1.23
CA PHE A 29 2.76 5.95 -1.69
C PHE A 29 1.57 5.71 -0.75
N MET A 30 0.98 6.80 -0.26
CA MET A 30 -0.33 6.81 0.38
C MET A 30 -1.41 6.76 -0.70
N LEU A 31 -2.05 5.60 -0.82
CA LEU A 31 -3.02 5.25 -1.86
C LEU A 31 -4.45 5.22 -1.31
N ASP A 32 -4.65 5.68 -0.07
CA ASP A 32 -5.94 5.66 0.61
C ASP A 32 -7.03 6.33 -0.24
N TYR A 33 -8.00 5.53 -0.68
CA TYR A 33 -9.13 6.00 -1.45
C TYR A 33 -10.38 5.18 -1.14
N ASP A 34 -11.41 5.87 -0.66
CA ASP A 34 -12.76 5.33 -0.50
C ASP A 34 -13.78 6.43 -0.89
N SER A 35 -14.70 6.11 -1.80
CA SER A 35 -15.74 7.05 -2.23
C SER A 35 -16.72 7.40 -1.11
N ASN A 36 -16.85 6.55 -0.08
CA ASN A 36 -17.73 6.77 1.06
C ASN A 36 -17.10 7.68 2.13
N THR A 37 -15.78 7.83 2.14
CA THR A 37 -15.05 8.67 3.10
C THR A 37 -14.04 9.59 2.41
N PRO A 38 -14.48 10.48 1.52
CA PRO A 38 -13.58 11.30 0.71
C PRO A 38 -12.66 12.22 1.52
N HIS A 39 -13.06 12.60 2.75
CA HIS A 39 -12.26 13.40 3.66
C HIS A 39 -11.02 12.67 4.22
N MET A 40 -10.95 11.35 4.07
CA MET A 40 -9.83 10.51 4.50
C MET A 40 -8.87 10.19 3.36
N ASN A 41 -9.27 10.47 2.11
CA ASN A 41 -8.51 10.06 0.93
C ASN A 41 -7.19 10.82 0.83
N GLN A 42 -6.14 10.11 0.43
CA GLN A 42 -4.83 10.67 0.11
C GLN A 42 -4.63 10.83 -1.40
N THR A 43 -5.54 10.27 -2.19
CA THR A 43 -5.54 10.34 -3.65
C THR A 43 -6.91 10.75 -4.21
N ASP A 44 -6.93 11.22 -5.45
CA ASP A 44 -8.13 11.66 -6.16
C ASP A 44 -8.95 10.49 -6.73
N ARG A 45 -8.35 9.31 -6.86
CA ARG A 45 -8.95 8.08 -7.38
C ARG A 45 -8.29 6.82 -6.81
N ASP A 46 -8.90 5.66 -7.06
CA ASP A 46 -8.34 4.35 -6.74
C ASP A 46 -7.26 3.95 -7.77
N TYR A 47 -5.99 4.11 -7.40
CA TYR A 47 -4.86 3.75 -8.26
C TYR A 47 -4.61 2.24 -8.37
N LEU A 48 -5.23 1.40 -7.53
CA LEU A 48 -4.97 -0.04 -7.54
C LEU A 48 -5.38 -0.75 -8.85
N GLN A 49 -6.21 -0.09 -9.66
CA GLN A 49 -6.65 -0.58 -10.97
C GLN A 49 -6.15 0.29 -12.13
N ASP A 50 -5.34 1.32 -11.84
CA ASP A 50 -4.84 2.28 -12.82
C ASP A 50 -3.66 1.65 -13.61
N ALA A 51 -3.81 1.56 -14.93
CA ALA A 51 -2.84 0.91 -15.80
C ALA A 51 -1.48 1.64 -15.84
N ASP A 52 -1.49 2.97 -15.77
CA ASP A 52 -0.26 3.76 -15.72
C ASP A 52 0.45 3.55 -14.38
N PHE A 53 -0.30 3.45 -13.28
CA PHE A 53 0.25 3.08 -11.99
C PHE A 53 0.89 1.69 -11.98
N HIS A 54 0.25 0.70 -12.61
CA HIS A 54 0.83 -0.64 -12.77
C HIS A 54 2.11 -0.61 -13.61
N ALA A 55 2.15 0.18 -14.69
CA ALA A 55 3.36 0.39 -15.47
C ALA A 55 4.49 1.03 -14.62
N GLY A 56 4.16 1.98 -13.73
CA GLY A 56 5.09 2.52 -12.75
C GLY A 56 5.64 1.47 -11.79
N LEU A 57 4.80 0.56 -11.28
CA LEU A 57 5.24 -0.56 -10.44
C LEU A 57 6.15 -1.52 -11.21
N ARG A 58 5.90 -1.78 -12.50
CA ARG A 58 6.81 -2.58 -13.35
C ARG A 58 8.19 -1.94 -13.50
N LEU A 59 8.27 -0.61 -13.55
CA LEU A 59 9.55 0.08 -13.53
C LEU A 59 10.28 -0.16 -12.20
N MET A 60 9.58 -0.16 -11.06
CA MET A 60 10.20 -0.54 -9.78
C MET A 60 10.67 -1.99 -9.78
N GLU A 61 9.86 -2.93 -10.27
CA GLU A 61 10.18 -4.36 -10.36
C GLU A 61 11.45 -4.62 -11.19
N ALA A 62 11.63 -3.87 -12.29
CA ALA A 62 12.84 -3.95 -13.10
C ALA A 62 14.12 -3.55 -12.34
N HIS A 63 14.01 -2.79 -11.26
CA HIS A 63 15.10 -2.48 -10.34
C HIS A 63 15.12 -3.49 -9.18
N ARG A 64 15.91 -4.56 -9.34
CA ARG A 64 16.04 -5.63 -8.33
C ARG A 64 16.30 -5.07 -6.93
N GLY A 65 15.51 -5.54 -5.96
CA GLY A 65 15.69 -5.25 -4.54
C GLY A 65 15.02 -3.96 -4.04
N LEU A 66 14.26 -3.25 -4.88
CA LEU A 66 13.37 -2.20 -4.39
C LEU A 66 12.12 -2.79 -3.74
N VAL A 67 11.64 -2.09 -2.71
CA VAL A 67 10.40 -2.40 -1.99
C VAL A 67 9.37 -1.30 -2.23
N PHE A 68 8.11 -1.67 -2.40
CA PHE A 68 7.00 -0.72 -2.46
C PHE A 68 6.20 -0.72 -1.16
N ASP A 69 6.30 0.37 -0.41
CA ASP A 69 5.49 0.63 0.77
C ASP A 69 4.13 1.21 0.37
N MET A 70 3.07 0.44 0.60
CA MET A 70 1.69 0.85 0.30
C MET A 70 0.94 1.17 1.59
N GLN A 71 0.37 2.37 1.66
CA GLN A 71 -0.63 2.73 2.66
C GLN A 71 -2.00 2.78 1.98
N LEU A 72 -2.98 2.11 2.59
CA LEU A 72 -4.28 1.83 2.01
C LEU A 72 -5.34 1.93 3.11
N CYS A 73 -6.56 2.31 2.72
CA CYS A 73 -7.71 2.09 3.59
C CYS A 73 -8.12 0.61 3.58
N GLN A 74 -8.85 0.17 4.60
CA GLN A 74 -9.23 -1.24 4.74
C GLN A 74 -10.07 -1.77 3.54
N SER A 75 -10.89 -0.93 2.92
CA SER A 75 -11.77 -1.30 1.80
C SER A 75 -11.02 -1.54 0.48
N GLN A 76 -9.72 -1.22 0.45
CA GLN A 76 -8.82 -1.47 -0.68
C GLN A 76 -8.05 -2.79 -0.55
N LEU A 77 -7.99 -3.44 0.62
CA LEU A 77 -7.05 -4.53 0.88
C LEU A 77 -7.24 -5.75 -0.03
N CYS A 78 -8.48 -6.15 -0.32
CA CYS A 78 -8.76 -7.25 -1.26
C CYS A 78 -8.25 -6.92 -2.69
N ARG A 79 -8.49 -5.68 -3.17
CA ARG A 79 -8.01 -5.23 -4.48
C ARG A 79 -6.48 -5.10 -4.51
N ALA A 80 -5.88 -4.73 -3.39
CA ALA A 80 -4.44 -4.66 -3.26
C ALA A 80 -3.80 -6.05 -3.39
N ALA A 81 -4.42 -7.09 -2.84
CA ALA A 81 -3.97 -8.47 -3.04
C ALA A 81 -4.01 -8.85 -4.53
N ASP A 82 -5.11 -8.54 -5.23
CA ASP A 82 -5.24 -8.82 -6.67
C ASP A 82 -4.22 -8.05 -7.52
N MET A 83 -3.78 -6.87 -7.07
CA MET A 83 -2.70 -6.11 -7.70
C MET A 83 -1.33 -6.75 -7.40
N CYS A 84 -1.01 -7.01 -6.13
CA CYS A 84 0.30 -7.54 -5.70
C CYS A 84 0.58 -8.90 -6.33
N ALA A 85 -0.43 -9.74 -6.52
CA ALA A 85 -0.33 -11.04 -7.18
C ALA A 85 0.09 -10.98 -8.66
N ARG A 86 0.19 -9.78 -9.26
CA ARG A 86 0.62 -9.60 -10.66
C ARG A 86 2.13 -9.40 -10.79
N PHE A 87 2.86 -9.22 -9.70
CA PHE A 87 4.27 -8.83 -9.69
C PHE A 87 5.09 -9.89 -8.95
N ASP A 88 5.80 -10.73 -9.69
CA ASP A 88 6.53 -11.86 -9.11
C ASP A 88 7.84 -11.40 -8.45
N ASP A 89 8.43 -10.30 -8.90
CA ASP A 89 9.77 -9.84 -8.48
C ASP A 89 9.74 -8.54 -7.64
N LEU A 90 8.56 -7.96 -7.42
CA LEU A 90 8.40 -6.75 -6.58
C LEU A 90 7.87 -7.11 -5.20
N ASN A 91 8.59 -6.67 -4.17
CA ASN A 91 8.19 -6.83 -2.78
C ASN A 91 7.31 -5.66 -2.33
N PHE A 92 6.18 -5.98 -1.69
CA PHE A 92 5.22 -5.02 -1.18
C PHE A 92 5.19 -5.02 0.34
N VAL A 93 5.04 -3.84 0.94
CA VAL A 93 4.86 -3.72 2.38
C VAL A 93 3.59 -2.93 2.68
N LEU A 94 2.58 -3.61 3.22
CA LEU A 94 1.39 -2.98 3.75
C LEU A 94 1.73 -2.18 5.01
N ASN A 95 1.46 -0.89 4.98
CA ASN A 95 1.68 0.01 6.10
C ASN A 95 0.54 -0.09 7.11
N HIS A 96 0.87 0.14 8.37
CA HIS A 96 -0.08 0.28 9.48
C HIS A 96 -1.11 -0.85 9.64
N ALA A 97 -0.71 -2.07 9.27
CA ALA A 97 -1.59 -3.21 9.17
C ALA A 97 -2.86 -2.96 8.36
N GLY A 98 -2.88 -2.04 7.40
CA GLY A 98 -4.08 -1.69 6.63
C GLY A 98 -5.14 -0.94 7.43
N PHE A 99 -4.74 -0.23 8.49
CA PHE A 99 -5.59 0.58 9.35
C PHE A 99 -6.86 -0.17 9.84
N PRO A 100 -6.70 -1.19 10.69
CA PRO A 100 -7.86 -1.88 11.25
C PRO A 100 -8.72 -0.89 12.03
N LEU A 101 -9.95 -0.67 11.57
CA LEU A 101 -10.93 0.17 12.26
C LEU A 101 -11.87 -0.67 13.12
N SER A 102 -12.35 -0.11 14.23
CA SER A 102 -13.32 -0.81 15.08
C SER A 102 -14.70 -0.90 14.42
N GLY A 103 -15.47 -1.92 14.84
CA GLY A 103 -16.77 -2.29 14.30
C GLY A 103 -16.73 -3.67 13.65
N GLU A 104 -17.80 -4.43 13.79
CA GLU A 104 -17.86 -5.84 13.34
C GLU A 104 -17.63 -5.98 11.82
N GLU A 105 -18.40 -5.25 11.01
CA GLU A 105 -18.26 -5.27 9.55
C GLU A 105 -16.89 -4.78 9.09
N LYS A 106 -16.37 -3.72 9.71
CA LYS A 106 -15.03 -3.19 9.38
C LYS A 106 -13.92 -4.19 9.70
N ARG A 107 -14.02 -4.85 10.85
CA ARG A 107 -13.09 -5.92 11.25
C ARG A 107 -13.18 -7.11 10.31
N LYS A 108 -14.37 -7.46 9.84
CA LYS A 108 -14.57 -8.55 8.87
C LYS A 108 -13.94 -8.22 7.51
N GLU A 109 -14.20 -7.03 6.98
CA GLU A 109 -13.60 -6.53 5.74
C GLU A 109 -12.06 -6.52 5.84
N TRP A 110 -11.53 -5.97 6.94
CA TRP A 110 -10.11 -5.96 7.20
C TRP A 110 -9.51 -7.37 7.28
N LYS A 111 -10.14 -8.29 8.03
CA LYS A 111 -9.69 -9.68 8.15
C LYS A 111 -9.67 -10.38 6.79
N GLU A 112 -10.68 -10.19 5.96
CA GLU A 112 -10.73 -10.77 4.62
C GLU A 112 -9.55 -10.29 3.77
N GLY A 113 -9.30 -8.98 3.74
CA GLY A 113 -8.20 -8.38 2.99
C GLY A 113 -6.82 -8.84 3.48
N ILE A 114 -6.59 -8.84 4.79
CA ILE A 114 -5.33 -9.33 5.38
C ILE A 114 -5.12 -10.81 5.07
N ASN A 115 -6.17 -11.65 5.18
CA ASN A 115 -6.05 -13.07 4.87
C ASN A 115 -5.67 -13.31 3.41
N LYS A 116 -6.22 -12.53 2.47
CA LYS A 116 -5.81 -12.58 1.05
C LYS A 116 -4.36 -12.17 0.85
N LEU A 117 -3.95 -11.04 1.42
CA LEU A 117 -2.57 -10.56 1.33
C LEU A 117 -1.58 -11.55 1.94
N ALA A 118 -1.95 -12.22 3.03
CA ALA A 118 -1.12 -13.23 3.69
C ALA A 118 -0.89 -14.50 2.84
N GLN A 119 -1.65 -14.72 1.76
CA GLN A 119 -1.38 -15.81 0.81
C GLN A 119 -0.25 -15.49 -0.17
N LEU A 120 0.21 -14.23 -0.22
CA LEU A 120 1.20 -13.77 -1.19
C LEU A 120 2.59 -13.71 -0.55
N GLU A 121 3.55 -14.44 -1.13
CA GLU A 121 4.92 -14.51 -0.61
C GLU A 121 5.70 -13.20 -0.77
N ASN A 122 5.25 -12.32 -1.68
CA ASN A 122 5.85 -11.02 -1.97
C ASN A 122 5.20 -9.87 -1.15
N VAL A 123 4.38 -10.17 -0.14
CA VAL A 123 3.71 -9.16 0.70
C VAL A 123 4.09 -9.32 2.17
N TRP A 124 4.51 -8.22 2.79
CA TRP A 124 4.73 -8.12 4.23
C TRP A 124 3.84 -7.06 4.86
N VAL A 125 3.58 -7.19 6.16
CA VAL A 125 2.74 -6.24 6.91
C VAL A 125 3.55 -5.59 8.00
N LYS A 126 3.54 -4.24 8.05
CA LYS A 126 4.10 -3.47 9.16
C LYS A 126 3.06 -3.32 10.27
N ILE A 127 3.31 -3.95 11.41
CA ILE A 127 2.58 -3.67 12.65
C ILE A 127 3.08 -2.35 13.22
N SER A 128 2.39 -1.26 12.90
CA SER A 128 2.80 0.12 13.22
C SER A 128 1.58 1.04 13.16
N GLY A 129 1.64 2.23 13.76
CA GLY A 129 0.60 3.27 13.59
C GLY A 129 -0.86 2.81 13.85
N LEU A 130 -1.04 1.80 14.70
CA LEU A 130 -2.37 1.31 15.07
C LEU A 130 -3.13 2.42 15.80
N GLY A 131 -4.42 2.58 15.50
CA GLY A 131 -5.26 3.62 16.09
C GLY A 131 -5.09 5.03 15.51
N MET A 132 -4.21 5.25 14.54
CA MET A 132 -3.92 6.59 13.99
C MET A 132 -5.16 7.30 13.42
N TRP A 133 -6.14 6.54 12.91
CA TRP A 133 -7.37 7.06 12.33
C TRP A 133 -8.60 6.85 13.22
N GLU A 134 -8.41 6.36 14.45
CA GLU A 134 -9.51 6.06 15.36
C GLU A 134 -9.43 6.97 16.60
N GLY A 135 -10.43 7.84 16.75
CA GLY A 135 -10.58 8.66 17.93
C GLY A 135 -10.81 7.80 19.17
N GLY A 136 -9.98 7.99 20.21
CA GLY A 136 -10.14 7.30 21.48
C GLY A 136 -9.55 5.89 21.55
N TRP A 137 -8.76 5.49 20.55
CA TRP A 137 -8.04 4.21 20.54
C TRP A 137 -7.15 4.02 21.77
N ARG A 138 -7.22 2.85 22.40
CA ARG A 138 -6.38 2.46 23.54
C ARG A 138 -5.47 1.31 23.13
N GLY A 139 -4.30 1.19 23.77
CA GLY A 139 -3.36 0.11 23.46
C GLY A 139 -3.91 -1.31 23.63
N VAL A 140 -4.98 -1.48 24.44
CA VAL A 140 -5.69 -2.76 24.61
C VAL A 140 -6.51 -3.17 23.38
N ASP A 141 -6.82 -2.22 22.49
CA ASP A 141 -7.60 -2.45 21.28
C ASP A 141 -6.75 -3.06 20.14
N ALA A 142 -5.43 -3.19 20.35
CA ALA A 142 -4.49 -3.72 19.36
C ALA A 142 -4.63 -5.24 19.11
N ILE A 143 -5.33 -6.00 19.97
CA ILE A 143 -5.27 -7.48 19.99
C ILE A 143 -6.64 -8.15 20.26
N ALA A 144 -7.73 -7.60 19.72
CA ALA A 144 -9.07 -8.20 19.83
C ALA A 144 -9.64 -8.68 18.47
#